data_AF-I4W8Z0-F1
#
_entry.id   AF-I4W8Z0-F1
#
_cell.length_a   1.000
_cell.length_b   1.000
_cell.length_c   1.000
_cell.angle_alpha   90.00
_cell.angle_beta   90.00
_cell.angle_gamma   90.00
#
_symmetry.space_group_name_H-M   'P 1'
#
loop_
_entity.id
_entity.type
_entity.pdbx_description
1 polymer ?
#
loop_
_entity_poly.entity_id
_entity_poly.type
_entity_poly.pdbx_seq_one_letter_code
_entity_poly.pdbx_strand_id
1 'polypeptide(L)'
;MNNQQPLATQHCQPRKGKEHALDQAAIATLLPQLPGWKVATDGKSLVKDFRFDDFHRTLGFINAIGFMANHEDHHPDIEAGYGHCQLLWSTHDVGGCR
;
A
#
# COMPACT_ATOMS: atom_id res chain seq x y z
N MET A 1 1.76 -5.15 -28.17
CA MET A 1 2.67 -4.27 -27.41
C MET A 1 1.97 -3.98 -26.08
N ASN A 2 2.24 -4.78 -25.04
CA ASN A 2 1.57 -4.65 -23.74
C ASN A 2 2.14 -3.45 -22.99
N ASN A 3 1.39 -2.35 -23.03
CA ASN A 3 1.70 -1.10 -22.35
C ASN A 3 1.38 -1.26 -20.84
N GLN A 4 2.24 -1.96 -20.09
CA GLN A 4 2.13 -2.00 -18.64
C GLN A 4 2.72 -0.71 -18.07
N GLN A 5 1.85 0.26 -17.82
CA GLN A 5 2.19 1.49 -17.09
C GLN A 5 2.66 1.14 -15.68
N PRO A 6 3.70 1.80 -15.13
CA PRO A 6 4.15 1.57 -13.76
C PRO A 6 2.99 1.71 -12.76
N LEU A 7 2.90 0.81 -11.78
CA LEU A 7 1.88 0.93 -10.72
C LEU A 7 1.90 2.30 -10.02
N ALA A 8 3.09 2.91 -9.93
CA ALA A 8 3.27 4.23 -9.35
C ALA A 8 2.56 5.37 -10.10
N THR A 9 2.10 5.15 -11.34
CA THR A 9 1.36 6.14 -12.14
C THR A 9 -0.11 5.80 -12.31
N GLN A 10 -0.61 4.79 -11.58
CA GLN A 10 -2.01 4.39 -11.62
C GLN A 10 -2.73 4.94 -10.38
N HIS A 11 -4.00 5.32 -10.57
CA HIS A 11 -4.87 5.81 -9.49
C HIS A 11 -5.72 4.68 -8.93
N CYS A 12 -5.99 4.74 -7.63
CA CYS A 12 -6.95 3.90 -6.97
C CYS A 12 -8.35 4.29 -7.45
N GLN A 13 -9.06 3.35 -8.08
CA GLN A 13 -10.50 3.51 -8.35
C GLN A 13 -11.24 2.70 -7.31
N PRO A 14 -12.23 3.20 -6.55
CA PRO A 14 -13.02 2.35 -5.68
C PRO A 14 -13.78 1.29 -6.52
N ARG A 15 -13.53 0.00 -6.25
CA ARG A 15 -14.32 -1.12 -6.80
C ARG A 15 -14.64 -2.04 -5.64
N LYS A 16 -15.84 -2.61 -5.67
CA LYS A 16 -16.38 -3.46 -4.61
C LYS A 16 -16.51 -4.89 -5.14
N GLY A 17 -16.25 -5.87 -4.28
CA GLY A 17 -16.41 -7.29 -4.62
C GLY A 17 -15.10 -8.08 -4.70
N LYS A 18 -15.16 -9.35 -4.29
CA LYS A 18 -14.00 -10.27 -4.24
C LYS A 18 -13.42 -10.57 -5.62
N GLU A 19 -14.22 -10.39 -6.67
CA GLU A 19 -13.83 -10.53 -8.08
C GLU A 19 -12.76 -9.53 -8.54
N HIS A 20 -12.51 -8.48 -7.74
CA HIS A 20 -11.48 -7.48 -8.00
C HIS A 20 -10.27 -7.62 -7.07
N ALA A 21 -10.28 -8.58 -6.15
CA ALA A 21 -9.10 -8.92 -5.38
C ALA A 21 -8.07 -9.60 -6.29
N LEU A 22 -6.81 -9.18 -6.19
CA LEU A 22 -5.73 -9.86 -6.89
C LEU A 22 -5.57 -11.28 -6.35
N ASP A 23 -5.44 -12.25 -7.24
CA ASP A 23 -5.06 -13.60 -6.87
C ASP A 23 -3.56 -13.67 -6.50
N GLN A 24 -3.15 -14.77 -5.87
CA GLN A 24 -1.77 -14.95 -5.41
C GLN A 24 -0.76 -14.86 -6.57
N ALA A 25 -1.15 -15.26 -7.79
CA ALA A 25 -0.29 -15.24 -8.97
C ALA A 25 -0.07 -13.82 -9.50
N ALA A 26 -1.12 -12.99 -9.50
CA ALA A 26 -1.02 -11.58 -9.85
C ALA A 26 -0.20 -10.81 -8.80
N ILE A 27 -0.41 -11.09 -7.51
CA ILE A 27 0.42 -10.51 -6.44
C ILE A 27 1.89 -10.88 -6.64
N ALA A 28 2.20 -12.16 -6.90
CA ALA A 28 3.58 -12.59 -7.14
C ALA A 28 4.24 -11.93 -8.37
N THR A 29 3.44 -11.53 -9.36
CA THR A 29 3.92 -10.85 -10.56
C THR A 29 4.13 -9.34 -10.35
N LEU A 30 3.30 -8.71 -9.52
CA LEU A 30 3.32 -7.27 -9.26
C LEU A 30 4.25 -6.88 -8.11
N LEU A 31 4.40 -7.75 -7.09
CA LEU A 31 5.23 -7.49 -5.91
C LEU A 31 6.69 -7.12 -6.25
N PRO A 32 7.36 -7.74 -7.25
CA PRO A 32 8.70 -7.31 -7.65
C PRO A 32 8.79 -5.85 -8.13
N GLN A 33 7.69 -5.24 -8.54
CA GLN A 33 7.63 -3.82 -8.96
C GLN A 33 7.50 -2.87 -7.76
N LEU A 34 7.27 -3.39 -6.55
CA LEU A 34 7.07 -2.64 -5.32
C LEU A 34 8.24 -2.89 -4.35
N PRO A 35 9.41 -2.26 -4.55
CA PRO A 35 10.58 -2.50 -3.73
C PRO A 35 10.33 -2.16 -2.26
N GLY A 36 10.66 -3.12 -1.38
CA GLY A 36 10.52 -3.02 0.07
C GLY A 36 9.14 -3.37 0.61
N TRP A 37 8.15 -3.63 -0.26
CA TRP A 37 6.85 -4.14 0.15
C TRP A 37 6.86 -5.65 0.29
N LYS A 38 6.08 -6.14 1.24
CA LYS A 38 5.89 -7.57 1.51
C LYS A 38 4.41 -7.87 1.63
N VAL A 39 4.02 -9.08 1.32
CA VAL A 39 2.67 -9.56 1.65
C VAL A 39 2.63 -9.81 3.16
N ALA A 40 1.61 -9.27 3.82
CA ALA A 40 1.38 -9.47 5.24
C ALA A 40 0.96 -10.92 5.53
N THR A 41 0.98 -11.31 6.81
CA THR A 41 0.67 -12.68 7.25
C THR A 41 -0.74 -13.15 6.92
N ASP A 42 -1.66 -12.22 6.65
CA ASP A 42 -3.02 -12.52 6.21
C ASP A 42 -3.11 -12.94 4.72
N GLY A 43 -2.01 -12.82 3.96
CA GLY A 43 -1.94 -13.11 2.53
C GLY A 43 -2.71 -12.12 1.65
N LYS A 44 -3.22 -11.03 2.24
CA LYS A 44 -4.25 -10.16 1.65
C LYS A 44 -3.96 -8.67 1.85
N SER A 45 -2.92 -8.33 2.58
CA SER A 45 -2.48 -6.96 2.78
C SER A 45 -1.02 -6.82 2.37
N LEU A 46 -0.60 -5.62 2.00
CA LEU A 46 0.80 -5.28 1.76
C LEU A 46 1.32 -4.50 2.96
N VAL A 47 2.48 -4.88 3.47
CA VAL A 47 3.17 -4.20 4.57
C VAL A 47 4.51 -3.67 4.10
N LYS A 48 4.86 -2.48 4.56
CA LYS A 48 6.20 -1.91 4.40
C LYS A 48 6.61 -1.10 5.61
N ASP A 49 7.84 -1.37 6.07
CA ASP A 49 8.47 -0.63 7.14
C ASP A 49 9.38 0.47 6.59
N PHE A 50 9.16 1.68 7.07
CA PHE A 50 10.00 2.84 6.80
C PHE A 50 10.75 3.22 8.08
N ARG A 51 12.04 3.55 7.93
CA ARG A 51 12.89 4.00 9.03
C ARG A 51 13.35 5.44 8.77
N PHE A 52 13.41 6.20 9.84
CA PHE A 52 13.76 7.62 9.84
C PHE A 52 14.72 7.92 11.00
N ASP A 53 15.57 8.93 10.81
CA ASP A 53 16.57 9.31 11.81
C ASP A 53 15.98 10.03 13.03
N ASP A 54 14.80 10.64 12.86
CA ASP A 54 14.13 11.42 13.91
C ASP A 54 12.60 11.37 13.76
N PHE A 55 11.90 11.75 14.83
CA PHE A 55 10.43 11.73 14.87
C PHE A 55 9.78 12.80 13.98
N HIS A 56 10.47 13.92 13.72
CA HIS A 56 9.93 14.98 12.87
C HIS A 56 9.79 14.49 11.41
N ARG A 57 10.77 13.72 10.92
CA ARG A 57 10.72 13.04 9.62
C ARG A 57 9.62 11.98 9.57
N THR A 58 9.47 11.18 10.62
CA THR A 58 8.36 10.23 10.73
C THR A 58 7.00 10.93 10.61
N LEU A 59 6.80 12.02 11.35
CA LEU A 59 5.54 12.77 11.32
C LEU A 59 5.30 13.43 9.95
N GLY A 60 6.34 14.01 9.35
CA GLY A 60 6.26 14.58 8.00
C GLY A 60 5.86 13.54 6.95
N PHE A 61 6.41 12.32 7.06
CA PHE A 61 6.04 11.20 6.21
C PHE A 61 4.56 10.79 6.40
N ILE A 62 4.10 10.65 7.65
CA ILE A 62 2.69 10.31 7.95
C ILE A 62 1.74 11.36 7.36
N ASN A 63 2.05 12.65 7.49
CA ASN A 63 1.24 13.72 6.92
C ASN A 63 1.14 13.63 5.39
N ALA A 64 2.25 13.34 4.71
CA ALA A 64 2.28 13.17 3.27
C ALA A 64 1.44 11.95 2.83
N ILE A 65 1.56 10.82 3.55
CA ILE A 65 0.72 9.64 3.31
C ILE A 65 -0.76 9.97 3.52
N GLY A 66 -1.12 10.66 4.61
CA GLY A 66 -2.51 11.05 4.89
C GLY A 66 -3.12 11.93 3.80
N PHE A 67 -2.33 12.85 3.23
CA PHE A 67 -2.77 13.67 2.10
C PHE A 67 -3.04 12.82 0.85
N MET A 68 -2.13 11.93 0.49
CA MET A 68 -2.30 11.04 -0.68
C MET A 68 -3.46 10.06 -0.48
N ALA A 69 -3.56 9.47 0.70
CA ALA A 69 -4.64 8.54 1.05
C ALA A 69 -6.03 9.17 0.91
N ASN A 70 -6.18 10.43 1.34
CA ASN A 70 -7.42 11.18 1.15
C ASN A 70 -7.68 11.52 -0.32
N HIS A 71 -6.65 11.84 -1.08
CA HIS A 71 -6.82 12.13 -2.51
C HIS A 71 -7.26 10.90 -3.31
N GLU A 72 -6.74 9.74 -2.94
CA GLU A 72 -7.05 8.44 -3.55
C GLU A 72 -8.29 7.76 -2.94
N ASP A 73 -8.92 8.38 -1.94
CA ASP A 73 -10.04 7.83 -1.15
C ASP A 73 -9.77 6.37 -0.67
N HIS A 74 -8.52 6.12 -0.26
CA HIS A 74 -8.06 4.81 0.20
C HIS A 74 -7.04 4.98 1.34
N HIS A 75 -7.50 4.67 2.55
CA HIS A 75 -6.73 4.86 3.77
C HIS A 75 -5.95 3.59 4.15
N PRO A 76 -4.62 3.68 4.34
CA PRO A 76 -3.85 2.60 4.95
C PRO A 76 -3.97 2.61 6.47
N ASP A 77 -3.68 1.46 7.07
CA ASP A 77 -3.38 1.40 8.50
C ASP A 77 -1.92 1.85 8.71
N ILE A 78 -1.73 2.82 9.60
CA ILE A 78 -0.44 3.44 9.88
C ILE A 78 -0.07 3.17 11.34
N GLU A 79 1.04 2.48 11.55
CA GLU A 79 1.67 2.33 12.87
C GLU A 79 2.97 3.13 12.88
N ALA A 80 3.16 3.99 13.89
CA ALA A 80 4.32 4.86 13.96
C ALA A 80 4.95 4.88 15.35
N GLY A 81 6.28 4.85 15.37
CA GLY A 81 7.11 4.97 16.57
C GLY A 81 8.28 5.94 16.35
N TYR A 82 9.16 6.06 17.34
CA TYR A 82 10.35 6.91 17.22
C TYR A 82 11.30 6.36 16.13
N GLY A 83 11.43 7.09 15.01
CA GLY A 83 12.28 6.69 13.89
C GLY A 83 11.74 5.54 13.03
N HIS A 84 10.45 5.17 13.17
CA HIS A 84 9.84 4.09 12.37
C HIS A 84 8.37 4.40 12.04
N CYS A 85 7.97 4.00 10.83
CA CYS A 85 6.58 4.01 10.38
C CYS A 85 6.33 2.73 9.58
N GLN A 86 5.42 1.89 10.05
CA GLN A 86 4.91 0.76 9.29
C GLN A 86 3.60 1.16 8.63
N LEU A 87 3.51 0.86 7.34
CA LEU A 87 2.29 1.04 6.58
C LEU A 87 1.75 -0.32 6.17
N LEU A 88 0.47 -0.55 6.45
CA LEU A 88 -0.28 -1.70 6.03
C LEU A 88 -1.38 -1.22 5.09
N TRP A 89 -1.30 -1.63 3.82
CA TRP A 89 -2.33 -1.39 2.83
C TRP A 89 -3.18 -2.64 2.66
N SER A 90 -4.44 -2.51 3.05
CA SER A 90 -5.50 -3.47 2.76
C SER A 90 -6.62 -2.76 2.01
N THR A 91 -7.30 -3.43 1.09
CA THR A 91 -8.50 -2.88 0.45
C THR A 91 -9.71 -3.53 1.10
N HIS A 92 -10.24 -2.88 2.13
CA HIS A 92 -11.38 -3.37 2.91
C HIS A 92 -12.63 -3.63 2.03
N ASP A 93 -12.79 -2.85 0.95
CA ASP A 93 -13.91 -2.95 0.00
C ASP A 93 -13.91 -4.20 -0.89
N VAL A 94 -12.76 -4.86 -1.08
CA VAL A 94 -12.64 -6.13 -1.83
C VAL A 94 -12.19 -7.30 -0.96
N GLY A 95 -11.89 -7.05 0.31
CA GLY A 95 -11.41 -8.05 1.26
C GLY A 95 -9.98 -8.52 1.01
N GLY A 96 -9.12 -7.67 0.40
CA GLY A 96 -7.71 -7.99 0.13
C GLY A 96 -6.94 -6.93 -0.68
N CYS A 97 -5.83 -7.31 -1.32
CA CYS A 97 -5.01 -6.43 -2.15
C CYS A 97 -5.62 -6.22 -3.54
N ARG A 98 -5.40 -5.02 -4.09
CA ARG A 98 -5.80 -4.64 -5.43
C ARG A 98 -4.71 -3.84 -6.14
#